data_AF-A0A2N6L9L9-F1
#
_entry.id   AF-A0A2N6L9L9-F1
#
_cell.length_a   1.000
_cell.length_b   1.000
_cell.length_c   1.000
_cell.angle_alpha   90.00
_cell.angle_beta   90.00
_cell.angle_gamma   90.00
#
_symmetry.space_group_name_H-M   'P 1'
#
loop_
_entity.id
_entity.type
_entity.pdbx_description
1 polymer ?
#
loop_
_entity_poly.entity_id
_entity_poly.type
_entity_poly.pdbx_seq_one_letter_code
_entity_poly.pdbx_strand_id
1 'polypeptide(L)'
;MLSTPERNQEPTWLVIIRLLRWHKPEGRLILMIPALWAVFLAAGGKPPLPLVGVIILGTLATSAAGCVVNDLWDRDIDPEVERTRDRPLASRALSVKVGIAIAIVAFFCAAVLAFYLNPISFWLSVAAVPVILLYPAAKRVFPVPQLVLSIAWGFAVLISWSAVTQNLSQPTWLLWGATVLWTLGFDTVYAMSDRSDDKRIGVNSSALFFGDYAAIAVGIFFAGTILCLAWLGIVIQLHLVFWLSLVVATAGWIWQSVRLNQQDLPNSAYGEMFRQNVWIGFILLAGMIFGCLYQ
;
A
#
# COMPACT_ATOMS: atom_id res chain seq x y z
N MET A 1 21.40 -13.21 46.54
CA MET A 1 20.26 -13.45 45.62
C MET A 1 20.23 -12.31 44.64
N LEU A 2 20.68 -12.54 43.40
CA LEU A 2 20.60 -11.53 42.35
C LEU A 2 19.15 -11.44 41.90
N SER A 3 18.52 -10.30 42.13
CA SER A 3 17.21 -9.96 41.59
C SER A 3 17.29 -9.99 40.07
N THR A 4 16.69 -11.01 39.45
CA THR A 4 16.40 -11.01 38.02
C THR A 4 15.59 -9.74 37.74
N PRO A 5 16.01 -8.85 36.81
CA PRO A 5 15.19 -7.70 36.48
C PRO A 5 13.85 -8.25 35.99
N GLU A 6 12.74 -7.78 36.57
CA GLU A 6 11.41 -7.97 36.01
C GLU A 6 11.48 -7.43 34.58
N ARG A 7 11.62 -8.34 33.62
CA ARG A 7 11.48 -8.02 32.21
C ARG A 7 10.04 -7.61 32.06
N ASN A 8 9.75 -6.30 32.12
CA ASN A 8 8.44 -5.73 31.84
C ASN A 8 7.98 -6.29 30.50
N GLN A 9 7.17 -7.36 30.54
CA GLN A 9 6.65 -7.99 29.35
C GLN A 9 5.62 -7.03 28.80
N GLU A 10 5.91 -6.46 27.64
CA GLU A 10 4.96 -5.63 26.92
C GLU A 10 3.61 -6.37 26.85
N PRO A 11 2.49 -5.73 27.21
CA PRO A 11 1.21 -6.40 27.27
C PRO A 11 0.80 -6.90 25.87
N THR A 12 0.20 -8.09 25.81
CA THR A 12 -0.12 -8.80 24.56
C THR A 12 -0.87 -7.94 23.54
N TRP A 13 -1.77 -7.07 23.99
CA TRP A 13 -2.54 -6.19 23.09
C TRP A 13 -1.66 -5.16 22.36
N LEU A 14 -0.57 -4.66 22.98
CA LEU A 14 0.39 -3.80 22.31
C LEU A 14 1.19 -4.59 21.26
N VAL A 15 1.58 -5.82 21.59
CA VAL A 15 2.25 -6.72 20.64
C VAL A 15 1.35 -7.01 19.43
N ILE A 16 0.04 -7.18 19.63
CA ILE A 16 -0.95 -7.30 18.56
C ILE A 16 -1.03 -6.03 17.72
N ILE A 17 -1.09 -4.84 18.33
CA ILE A 17 -1.04 -3.55 17.61
C ILE A 17 0.23 -3.43 16.75
N ARG A 18 1.37 -3.97 17.24
CA ARG A 18 2.62 -4.03 16.46
C ARG A 18 2.51 -4.98 15.27
N LEU A 19 1.90 -6.15 15.45
CA LEU A 19 1.65 -7.13 14.39
C LEU A 19 0.74 -6.56 13.29
N LEU A 20 -0.33 -5.86 13.68
CA LEU A 20 -1.26 -5.22 12.75
C LEU A 20 -0.71 -3.96 12.09
N ARG A 21 0.52 -3.53 12.45
CA ARG A 21 1.14 -2.24 12.05
C ARG A 21 0.35 -1.01 12.47
N TRP A 22 -0.52 -1.09 13.47
CA TRP A 22 -1.38 0.02 13.85
C TRP A 22 -0.67 1.18 14.57
N HIS A 23 0.55 0.94 15.05
CA HIS A 23 1.46 1.95 15.59
C HIS A 23 2.18 2.79 14.51
N LYS A 24 2.21 2.33 13.25
CA LYS A 24 2.85 3.01 12.10
C LYS A 24 1.82 3.16 10.98
N PRO A 25 1.05 4.27 10.94
CA PRO A 25 -0.13 4.38 10.10
C PRO A 25 0.18 4.43 8.60
N GLU A 26 1.41 4.72 8.20
CA GLU A 26 1.75 5.14 6.84
C GLU A 26 1.43 4.06 5.80
N GLY A 27 1.78 2.80 6.08
CA GLY A 27 1.52 1.68 5.17
C GLY A 27 0.03 1.39 4.94
N ARG A 28 -0.81 1.52 5.98
CA ARG A 28 -2.27 1.31 5.85
C ARG A 28 -2.95 2.51 5.20
N LEU A 29 -2.46 3.73 5.45
CA LEU A 29 -2.98 4.94 4.83
C LEU A 29 -2.69 4.94 3.33
N ILE A 30 -1.46 4.61 2.91
CA ILE A 30 -1.10 4.62 1.50
C ILE A 30 -1.83 3.55 0.68
N LEU A 31 -2.17 2.40 1.28
CA LEU A 31 -3.06 1.39 0.68
C LEU A 31 -4.51 1.90 0.56
N MET A 32 -5.00 2.64 1.55
CA MET A 32 -6.38 3.15 1.58
C MET A 32 -6.62 4.28 0.56
N ILE A 33 -5.60 5.10 0.29
CA ILE A 33 -5.71 6.28 -0.58
C ILE A 33 -6.26 5.95 -1.97
N PRO A 34 -5.76 4.94 -2.72
CA PRO A 34 -6.33 4.55 -4.01
C PRO A 34 -7.79 4.11 -3.95
N ALA A 35 -8.20 3.47 -2.85
CA ALA A 35 -9.60 3.11 -2.62
C ALA A 35 -10.48 4.36 -2.51
N LEU A 36 -9.98 5.37 -1.80
CA LEU A 36 -10.67 6.66 -1.66
C LEU A 36 -10.68 7.44 -2.97
N TRP A 37 -9.57 7.48 -3.72
CA TRP A 37 -9.54 8.05 -5.07
C TRP A 37 -10.64 7.45 -5.94
N ALA A 38 -10.73 6.12 -5.96
CA ALA A 38 -11.70 5.40 -6.76
C ALA A 38 -13.14 5.67 -6.35
N VAL A 39 -13.49 5.58 -5.06
CA VAL A 39 -14.88 5.78 -4.61
C VAL A 39 -15.36 7.22 -4.83
N PHE A 40 -14.49 8.21 -4.61
CA PHE A 40 -14.85 9.62 -4.81
C PHE A 40 -14.95 9.97 -6.29
N LEU A 41 -13.99 9.57 -7.13
CA LEU A 41 -14.08 9.84 -8.56
C LEU A 41 -15.28 9.14 -9.21
N ALA A 42 -15.52 7.88 -8.85
CA ALA A 42 -16.66 7.11 -9.37
C ALA A 42 -18.02 7.71 -8.99
N ALA A 43 -18.09 8.40 -7.84
CA ALA A 43 -19.30 9.03 -7.33
C ALA A 43 -19.40 10.54 -7.64
N GLY A 44 -18.57 11.07 -8.55
CA GLY A 44 -18.57 12.51 -8.87
C GLY A 44 -18.29 13.39 -7.65
N GLY A 45 -17.40 12.95 -6.76
CA GLY A 45 -17.00 13.67 -5.55
C GLY A 45 -17.95 13.55 -4.36
N LYS A 46 -19.11 12.91 -4.51
CA LYS A 46 -20.14 12.81 -3.45
C LYS A 46 -20.60 11.35 -3.18
N PRO A 47 -19.68 10.45 -2.79
CA PRO A 47 -20.06 9.08 -2.46
C PRO A 47 -20.97 9.03 -1.21
N PRO A 48 -21.90 8.05 -1.13
CA PRO A 48 -22.67 7.82 0.08
C PRO A 48 -21.75 7.59 1.30
N LEU A 49 -21.96 8.31 2.39
CA LEU A 49 -21.12 8.20 3.60
C LEU A 49 -20.98 6.77 4.15
N PRO A 50 -22.05 5.93 4.19
CA PRO A 50 -21.90 4.55 4.62
C PRO A 50 -20.94 3.74 3.74
N LEU A 51 -20.94 3.98 2.42
CA LEU A 51 -20.01 3.33 1.50
C LEU A 51 -18.57 3.76 1.79
N VAL A 52 -18.31 5.05 2.02
CA VAL A 52 -16.98 5.54 2.41
C VAL A 52 -16.52 4.85 3.70
N GLY A 53 -17.41 4.72 4.70
CA GLY A 53 -17.13 3.99 5.93
C GLY A 53 -16.74 2.53 5.68
N VAL A 54 -17.48 1.83 4.80
CA VAL A 54 -17.18 0.45 4.40
C VAL A 54 -15.82 0.34 3.70
N ILE A 55 -15.48 1.27 2.80
CA ILE A 55 -14.18 1.27 2.13
C ILE A 55 -13.03 1.53 3.12
N ILE A 56 -13.18 2.49 4.03
CA ILE A 56 -12.16 2.77 5.06
C ILE A 56 -11.98 1.56 5.99
N LEU A 57 -13.06 1.03 6.55
CA LEU A 57 -12.96 -0.11 7.48
C LEU A 57 -12.48 -1.38 6.76
N GLY A 58 -12.92 -1.59 5.52
CA GLY A 58 -12.52 -2.73 4.71
C GLY A 58 -11.04 -2.70 4.36
N THR A 59 -10.51 -1.54 3.97
CA THR A 59 -9.07 -1.36 3.70
C THR A 59 -8.24 -1.55 4.97
N LEU A 60 -8.69 -1.04 6.13
CA LEU A 60 -8.02 -1.26 7.41
C LEU A 60 -7.98 -2.74 7.81
N ALA A 61 -9.10 -3.45 7.67
CA ALA A 61 -9.19 -4.88 7.97
C ALA A 61 -8.33 -5.72 7.02
N THR A 62 -8.36 -5.41 5.73
CA THR A 62 -7.58 -6.13 4.70
C THR A 62 -6.08 -5.84 4.83
N SER A 63 -5.70 -4.59 5.15
CA SER A 63 -4.32 -4.21 5.47
C SER A 63 -3.79 -4.98 6.67
N ALA A 64 -4.59 -5.06 7.74
CA ALA A 64 -4.27 -5.84 8.93
C ALA A 64 -4.02 -7.31 8.59
N ALA A 65 -4.93 -7.92 7.81
CA ALA A 65 -4.77 -9.31 7.36
C ALA A 65 -3.50 -9.49 6.52
N GLY A 66 -3.25 -8.61 5.53
CA GLY A 66 -2.07 -8.66 4.67
C GLY A 66 -0.75 -8.50 5.43
N CYS A 67 -0.71 -7.65 6.47
CA CYS A 67 0.46 -7.51 7.33
C CYS A 67 0.74 -8.80 8.11
N VAL A 68 -0.30 -9.40 8.70
CA VAL A 68 -0.17 -10.65 9.48
C VAL A 68 0.26 -11.81 8.57
N VAL A 69 -0.34 -11.92 7.39
CA VAL A 69 0.03 -12.91 6.37
C VAL A 69 1.50 -12.76 5.97
N ASN A 70 1.95 -11.54 5.69
CA ASN A 70 3.36 -11.30 5.37
C ASN A 70 4.29 -11.73 6.51
N ASP A 71 4.00 -11.32 7.75
CA ASP A 71 4.81 -11.71 8.92
C ASP A 71 4.77 -13.23 9.18
N LEU A 72 3.67 -13.93 8.83
CA LEU A 72 3.59 -15.40 8.91
C LEU A 72 4.52 -16.08 7.89
N TRP A 73 4.55 -15.59 6.65
CA TRP A 73 5.42 -16.08 5.59
C TRP A 73 6.90 -15.76 5.83
N ASP A 74 7.18 -14.59 6.40
CA ASP A 74 8.54 -14.08 6.55
C ASP A 74 9.11 -14.33 7.95
N ARG A 75 8.39 -15.01 8.85
CA ARG A 75 8.78 -15.22 10.26
C ARG A 75 10.19 -15.79 10.50
N ASP A 76 10.73 -16.50 9.51
CA ASP A 76 12.05 -17.15 9.58
C ASP A 76 13.12 -16.34 8.82
N ILE A 77 12.72 -15.37 7.98
CA ILE A 77 13.58 -14.46 7.22
C ILE A 77 13.73 -13.11 7.94
N ASP A 78 12.64 -12.59 8.50
CA ASP A 78 12.56 -11.32 9.20
C ASP A 78 13.61 -11.18 10.34
N PRO A 79 13.98 -12.23 11.12
CA PRO A 79 15.06 -12.13 12.10
C PRO A 79 16.41 -11.70 11.52
N GLU A 80 16.63 -11.93 10.22
CA GLU A 80 17.88 -11.62 9.53
C GLU A 80 17.91 -10.20 8.94
N VAL A 81 16.80 -9.46 8.91
CA VAL A 81 16.72 -8.10 8.34
C VAL A 81 16.64 -7.08 9.46
N GLU A 82 17.50 -6.05 9.44
CA GLU A 82 17.64 -5.10 10.57
C GLU A 82 16.29 -4.44 10.94
N ARG A 83 15.53 -4.02 9.92
CA ARG A 83 14.24 -3.34 10.08
C ARG A 83 13.13 -4.25 10.61
N THR A 84 13.20 -5.55 10.37
CA THR A 84 12.08 -6.47 10.60
C THR A 84 12.33 -7.53 11.67
N ARG A 85 13.55 -7.60 12.20
CA ARG A 85 13.95 -8.53 13.26
C ARG A 85 13.07 -8.49 14.50
N ASP A 86 12.58 -7.31 14.88
CA ASP A 86 11.78 -7.12 16.10
C ASP A 86 10.26 -7.31 15.88
N ARG A 87 9.85 -7.80 14.70
CA ARG A 87 8.45 -8.09 14.42
C ARG A 87 7.91 -9.17 15.38
N PRO A 88 6.63 -9.11 15.78
CA PRO A 88 6.10 -10.02 16.80
C PRO A 88 6.23 -11.52 16.50
N LEU A 89 6.05 -11.95 15.25
CA LEU A 89 6.18 -13.35 14.86
C LEU A 89 7.64 -13.78 14.61
N ALA A 90 8.49 -12.84 14.19
CA ALA A 90 9.93 -13.06 13.99
C ALA A 90 10.66 -13.21 15.34
N SER A 91 10.43 -12.28 16.27
CA SER A 91 10.96 -12.28 17.63
C SER A 91 10.34 -13.32 18.56
N ARG A 92 9.36 -14.11 18.07
CA ARG A 92 8.58 -15.10 18.83
C ARG A 92 7.81 -14.51 20.03
N ALA A 93 7.57 -13.19 20.04
CA ALA A 93 6.71 -12.54 21.03
C ALA A 93 5.24 -12.98 20.92
N LEU A 94 4.80 -13.38 19.72
CA LEU A 94 3.53 -14.06 19.49
C LEU A 94 3.75 -15.43 18.83
N SER A 95 2.92 -16.39 19.20
CA SER A 95 2.92 -17.70 18.53
C SER A 95 2.30 -17.60 17.13
N VAL A 96 2.71 -18.50 16.24
CA VAL A 96 2.15 -18.64 14.89
C VAL A 96 0.64 -18.87 14.93
N LYS A 97 0.14 -19.64 15.92
CA LYS A 97 -1.30 -19.89 16.11
C LYS A 97 -2.07 -18.60 16.36
N VAL A 98 -1.51 -17.70 17.17
CA VAL A 98 -2.10 -16.38 17.44
C VAL A 98 -2.10 -15.52 16.17
N GLY A 99 -1.00 -15.53 15.40
CA GLY A 99 -0.94 -14.85 14.11
C GLY A 99 -2.04 -15.33 13.15
N ILE A 100 -2.21 -16.65 12.99
CA ILE A 100 -3.26 -17.24 12.14
C ILE A 100 -4.66 -16.82 12.62
N ALA A 101 -4.92 -16.89 13.93
CA ALA A 101 -6.21 -16.48 14.48
C ALA A 101 -6.52 -14.99 14.19
N ILE A 102 -5.53 -14.11 14.34
CA ILE A 102 -5.67 -12.68 14.04
C ILE A 102 -5.92 -12.45 12.54
N ALA A 103 -5.22 -13.17 11.66
CA ALA A 103 -5.47 -13.09 10.21
C ALA A 103 -6.90 -13.52 9.86
N ILE A 104 -7.39 -14.61 10.45
CA ILE A 104 -8.77 -15.09 10.26
C ILE A 104 -9.78 -14.04 10.72
N VAL A 105 -9.59 -13.44 11.90
CA VAL A 105 -10.46 -12.38 12.42
C VAL A 105 -10.45 -11.16 11.49
N ALA A 106 -9.29 -10.74 11.00
CA ALA A 106 -9.15 -9.61 10.10
C ALA A 106 -9.85 -9.86 8.74
N PHE A 107 -9.66 -11.05 8.15
CA PHE A 107 -10.38 -11.44 6.93
C PHE A 107 -11.89 -11.59 7.16
N PHE A 108 -12.31 -12.11 8.31
CA PHE A 108 -13.72 -12.20 8.66
C PHE A 108 -14.37 -10.81 8.75
N CYS A 109 -13.71 -9.85 9.41
CA CYS A 109 -14.18 -8.47 9.45
C CYS A 109 -14.30 -7.86 8.05
N ALA A 110 -13.29 -8.07 7.19
CA ALA A 110 -13.33 -7.62 5.80
C ALA A 110 -14.48 -8.29 5.00
N ALA A 111 -14.73 -9.58 5.22
CA ALA A 111 -15.82 -10.32 4.58
C ALA A 111 -17.20 -9.81 5.00
N VAL A 112 -17.41 -9.52 6.30
CA VAL A 112 -18.66 -8.92 6.80
C VAL A 112 -18.94 -7.58 6.11
N LEU A 113 -17.91 -6.74 5.95
CA LEU A 113 -18.03 -5.47 5.23
C LEU A 113 -18.28 -5.66 3.73
N ALA A 114 -17.70 -6.69 3.12
CA ALA A 114 -17.88 -6.99 1.70
C ALA A 114 -19.35 -7.32 1.35
N PHE A 115 -20.13 -7.87 2.27
CA PHE A 115 -21.57 -8.12 2.05
C PHE A 115 -22.41 -6.85 1.86
N TYR A 116 -21.90 -5.68 2.26
CA TYR A 116 -22.53 -4.40 1.96
C TYR A 116 -22.38 -4.00 0.48
N LEU A 117 -21.38 -4.56 -0.21
CA LEU A 117 -21.04 -4.17 -1.58
C LEU A 117 -21.94 -4.89 -2.59
N ASN A 118 -22.02 -4.33 -3.80
CA ASN A 118 -22.71 -4.99 -4.91
C ASN A 118 -21.93 -6.25 -5.38
N PRO A 119 -22.57 -7.15 -6.17
CA PRO A 119 -21.96 -8.43 -6.54
C PRO A 119 -20.59 -8.34 -7.20
N ILE A 120 -20.35 -7.33 -8.05
CA ILE A 120 -19.07 -7.17 -8.75
C ILE A 120 -17.96 -6.86 -7.75
N SER A 121 -18.19 -5.88 -6.87
CA SER A 121 -17.22 -5.49 -5.85
C SER A 121 -17.00 -6.57 -4.79
N PHE A 122 -18.04 -7.34 -4.45
CA PHE A 122 -17.92 -8.50 -3.58
C PHE A 122 -16.99 -9.55 -4.20
N TRP A 123 -17.22 -9.95 -5.45
CA TRP A 123 -16.38 -10.95 -6.11
C TRP A 123 -14.96 -10.46 -6.38
N LEU A 124 -14.77 -9.17 -6.62
CA LEU A 124 -13.43 -8.57 -6.67
C LEU A 124 -12.72 -8.64 -5.31
N SER A 125 -13.45 -8.46 -4.20
CA SER A 125 -12.90 -8.65 -2.85
C SER A 125 -12.46 -10.09 -2.62
N VAL A 126 -13.28 -11.06 -3.04
CA VAL A 126 -12.92 -12.49 -3.00
C VAL A 126 -11.70 -12.78 -3.86
N ALA A 127 -11.64 -12.23 -5.08
CA ALA A 127 -10.51 -12.41 -5.99
C ALA A 127 -9.20 -11.77 -5.50
N ALA A 128 -9.27 -10.75 -4.64
CA ALA A 128 -8.09 -10.14 -4.02
C ALA A 128 -7.43 -11.07 -2.98
N VAL A 129 -8.19 -11.95 -2.31
CA VAL A 129 -7.71 -12.79 -1.21
C VAL A 129 -6.54 -13.71 -1.63
N PRO A 130 -6.63 -14.49 -2.73
CA PRO A 130 -5.50 -15.30 -3.19
C PRO A 130 -4.24 -14.47 -3.46
N VAL A 131 -4.40 -13.27 -4.05
CA VAL A 131 -3.27 -12.38 -4.33
C VAL A 131 -2.60 -11.93 -3.03
N ILE A 132 -3.40 -11.55 -2.02
CA ILE A 132 -2.90 -11.15 -0.69
C ILE A 132 -2.20 -12.33 0.02
N LEU A 133 -2.75 -13.55 -0.09
CA LEU A 133 -2.18 -14.73 0.56
C LEU A 133 -0.86 -15.18 -0.09
N LEU A 134 -0.72 -14.99 -1.39
CA LEU A 134 0.39 -15.52 -2.18
C LEU A 134 1.48 -14.48 -2.48
N TYR A 135 1.22 -13.17 -2.36
CA TYR A 135 2.24 -12.16 -2.67
C TYR A 135 3.57 -12.34 -1.92
N PRO A 136 3.62 -12.78 -0.63
CA PRO A 136 4.91 -12.94 0.06
C PRO A 136 5.79 -14.03 -0.58
N ALA A 137 5.18 -14.99 -1.29
CA ALA A 137 5.91 -15.99 -2.07
C ALA A 137 6.68 -15.34 -3.24
N ALA A 138 6.19 -14.21 -3.77
CA ALA A 138 6.82 -13.50 -4.89
C ALA A 138 8.26 -13.08 -4.55
N LYS A 139 8.57 -12.77 -3.29
CA LYS A 139 9.94 -12.44 -2.86
C LYS A 139 10.94 -13.57 -3.14
N ARG A 140 10.47 -14.80 -3.21
CA ARG A 140 11.31 -16.00 -3.41
C ARG A 140 11.44 -16.41 -4.87
N VAL A 141 10.47 -16.06 -5.72
CA VAL A 141 10.35 -16.62 -7.09
C VAL A 141 10.29 -15.58 -8.20
N PHE A 142 9.98 -14.32 -7.88
CA PHE A 142 9.74 -13.28 -8.87
C PHE A 142 10.73 -12.12 -8.67
N PRO A 143 11.44 -11.66 -9.72
CA PRO A 143 12.47 -10.63 -9.57
C PRO A 143 11.98 -9.28 -9.03
N VAL A 144 10.70 -8.94 -9.27
CA VAL A 144 10.10 -7.66 -8.90
C VAL A 144 8.84 -7.90 -8.05
N PRO A 145 8.94 -8.43 -6.82
CA PRO A 145 7.77 -8.77 -6.00
C PRO A 145 6.86 -7.56 -5.71
N GLN A 146 7.42 -6.35 -5.75
CA GLN A 146 6.70 -5.08 -5.65
C GLN A 146 5.64 -4.92 -6.75
N LEU A 147 5.82 -5.51 -7.94
CA LEU A 147 4.78 -5.52 -8.97
C LEU A 147 3.57 -6.35 -8.53
N VAL A 148 3.81 -7.51 -7.91
CA VAL A 148 2.73 -8.37 -7.39
C VAL A 148 1.99 -7.66 -6.26
N LEU A 149 2.72 -6.98 -5.37
CA LEU A 149 2.12 -6.14 -4.33
C LEU A 149 1.29 -5.01 -4.94
N SER A 150 1.80 -4.33 -5.96
CA SER A 150 1.13 -3.24 -6.66
C SER A 150 -0.17 -3.69 -7.33
N ILE A 151 -0.18 -4.88 -7.92
CA ILE A 151 -1.40 -5.51 -8.48
C ILE A 151 -2.40 -5.81 -7.35
N ALA A 152 -1.93 -6.32 -6.21
CA ALA A 152 -2.78 -6.57 -5.04
C ALA A 152 -3.45 -5.27 -4.55
N TRP A 153 -2.68 -4.16 -4.52
CA TRP A 153 -3.19 -2.84 -4.14
C TRP A 153 -4.15 -2.27 -5.21
N GLY A 154 -3.95 -2.63 -6.48
CA GLY A 154 -4.87 -2.29 -7.56
C GLY A 154 -6.30 -2.79 -7.32
N PHE A 155 -6.51 -3.88 -6.59
CA PHE A 155 -7.86 -4.30 -6.19
C PHE A 155 -8.60 -3.25 -5.37
N ALA A 156 -7.89 -2.40 -4.61
CA ALA A 156 -8.51 -1.30 -3.88
C ALA A 156 -9.25 -0.33 -4.82
N VAL A 157 -8.71 -0.09 -6.01
CA VAL A 157 -9.37 0.71 -7.07
C VAL A 157 -10.55 -0.05 -7.66
N LEU A 158 -10.35 -1.30 -8.08
CA LEU A 158 -11.39 -2.08 -8.75
C LEU A 158 -12.62 -2.27 -7.87
N ILE A 159 -12.42 -2.62 -6.59
CA ILE A 159 -13.49 -2.83 -5.62
C ILE A 159 -14.22 -1.51 -5.37
N SER A 160 -13.50 -0.43 -5.08
CA SER A 160 -14.11 0.84 -4.67
C SER A 160 -14.79 1.57 -5.82
N TRP A 161 -14.25 1.48 -7.04
CA TRP A 161 -14.88 2.05 -8.23
C TRP A 161 -16.17 1.30 -8.57
N SER A 162 -16.09 -0.03 -8.69
CA SER A 162 -17.25 -0.86 -9.01
C SER A 162 -18.32 -0.79 -7.94
N ALA A 163 -17.97 -0.45 -6.69
CA ALA A 163 -18.92 -0.28 -5.60
C ALA A 163 -19.96 0.81 -5.90
N VAL A 164 -19.57 1.81 -6.69
CA VAL A 164 -20.41 2.91 -7.13
C VAL A 164 -21.02 2.64 -8.50
N THR A 165 -20.21 2.24 -9.48
CA THR A 165 -20.64 2.21 -10.89
C THR A 165 -21.22 0.87 -11.35
N GLN A 166 -21.03 -0.21 -10.57
CA GLN A 166 -21.34 -1.59 -10.97
C GLN A 166 -20.75 -1.98 -12.34
N ASN A 167 -19.61 -1.40 -12.71
CA ASN A 167 -18.87 -1.77 -13.92
C ASN A 167 -17.38 -1.42 -13.76
N LEU A 168 -16.56 -1.97 -14.65
CA LEU A 168 -15.17 -1.56 -14.83
C LEU A 168 -15.06 -0.93 -16.22
N SER A 169 -14.74 0.36 -16.27
CA SER A 169 -14.67 1.13 -17.51
C SER A 169 -13.26 1.70 -17.69
N GLN A 170 -13.03 2.41 -18.80
CA GLN A 170 -11.72 2.99 -19.10
C GLN A 170 -11.17 3.87 -17.94
N PRO A 171 -11.95 4.78 -17.31
CA PRO A 171 -11.49 5.52 -16.13
C PRO A 171 -10.98 4.62 -15.00
N THR A 172 -11.67 3.49 -14.74
CA THR A 172 -11.25 2.53 -13.72
C THR A 172 -9.85 1.99 -14.01
N TRP A 173 -9.59 1.60 -15.26
CA TRP A 173 -8.30 1.04 -15.66
C TRP A 173 -7.17 2.06 -15.70
N LEU A 174 -7.47 3.32 -16.05
CA LEU A 174 -6.50 4.42 -15.95
C LEU A 174 -6.10 4.66 -14.49
N LEU A 175 -7.06 4.70 -13.57
CA LEU A 175 -6.79 4.86 -12.14
C LEU A 175 -6.07 3.64 -11.54
N TRP A 176 -6.43 2.43 -11.99
CA TRP A 176 -5.76 1.20 -11.61
C TRP A 176 -4.30 1.21 -12.07
N GLY A 177 -4.03 1.58 -13.32
CA GLY A 177 -2.68 1.71 -13.86
C GLY A 177 -1.86 2.76 -13.12
N ALA A 178 -2.45 3.92 -12.83
CA ALA A 178 -1.82 4.95 -12.00
C ALA A 178 -1.43 4.41 -10.62
N THR A 179 -2.33 3.65 -9.99
CA THR A 179 -2.11 3.05 -8.66
C THR A 179 -1.00 2.00 -8.69
N VAL A 180 -0.98 1.13 -9.69
CA VAL A 180 0.06 0.10 -9.84
C VAL A 180 1.43 0.76 -10.03
N LEU A 181 1.53 1.73 -10.94
CA LEU A 181 2.78 2.44 -11.20
C LEU A 181 3.23 3.27 -10.00
N TRP A 182 2.29 3.92 -9.32
CA TRP A 182 2.61 4.71 -8.14
C TRP A 182 3.15 3.84 -7.01
N THR A 183 2.50 2.68 -6.79
CA THR A 183 2.90 1.67 -5.81
C THR A 183 4.27 1.11 -6.14
N LEU A 184 4.54 0.77 -7.42
CA LEU A 184 5.86 0.38 -7.85
C LEU A 184 6.92 1.45 -7.54
N GLY A 185 6.62 2.72 -7.84
CA GLY A 185 7.52 3.84 -7.58
C GLY A 185 7.90 3.94 -6.10
N PHE A 186 6.94 4.21 -5.21
CA PHE A 186 7.26 4.43 -3.80
C PHE A 186 7.70 3.15 -3.07
N ASP A 187 7.25 1.96 -3.49
CA ASP A 187 7.61 0.71 -2.83
C ASP A 187 8.99 0.21 -3.30
N THR A 188 9.42 0.56 -4.53
CA THR A 188 10.83 0.44 -4.93
C THR A 188 11.70 1.37 -4.09
N VAL A 189 11.31 2.63 -3.87
CA VAL A 189 12.03 3.54 -2.97
C VAL A 189 12.13 2.95 -1.57
N TYR A 190 11.05 2.37 -1.06
CA TYR A 190 11.05 1.73 0.26
C TYR A 190 11.96 0.50 0.30
N ALA A 191 11.95 -0.35 -0.74
CA ALA A 191 12.82 -1.52 -0.84
C ALA A 191 14.31 -1.19 -0.96
N MET A 192 14.67 0.02 -1.42
CA MET A 192 16.07 0.45 -1.47
C MET A 192 16.71 0.51 -0.08
N SER A 193 15.93 0.68 1.00
CA SER A 193 16.49 0.68 2.37
C SER A 193 16.98 -0.67 2.84
N ASP A 194 16.44 -1.74 2.25
CA ASP A 194 16.67 -3.13 2.66
C ASP A 194 17.58 -3.85 1.64
N ARG A 195 18.12 -3.16 0.62
CA ARG A 195 18.87 -3.75 -0.51
C ARG A 195 20.06 -4.61 -0.07
N SER A 196 20.80 -4.21 0.96
CA SER A 196 21.95 -4.98 1.47
C SER A 196 21.52 -6.28 2.16
N ASP A 197 20.44 -6.23 2.93
CA ASP A 197 19.89 -7.40 3.63
C ASP A 197 19.23 -8.36 2.64
N ASP A 198 18.45 -7.84 1.69
CA ASP A 198 17.84 -8.65 0.64
C ASP A 198 18.90 -9.44 -0.15
N LYS A 199 20.02 -8.78 -0.51
CA LYS A 199 21.13 -9.43 -1.23
C LYS A 199 21.80 -10.51 -0.38
N ARG A 200 21.98 -10.26 0.91
CA ARG A 200 22.63 -11.20 1.84
C ARG A 200 21.78 -12.45 2.05
N ILE A 201 20.46 -12.31 2.14
CA ILE A 201 19.53 -13.41 2.41
C ILE A 201 19.08 -14.10 1.11
N GLY A 202 19.34 -13.49 -0.05
CA GLY A 202 19.03 -14.06 -1.36
C GLY A 202 17.53 -13.96 -1.71
N VAL A 203 16.84 -12.93 -1.21
CA VAL A 203 15.45 -12.63 -1.59
C VAL A 203 15.43 -11.61 -2.73
N ASN A 204 14.41 -11.68 -3.57
CA ASN A 204 14.22 -10.75 -4.67
C ASN A 204 13.59 -9.44 -4.17
N SER A 205 14.00 -8.33 -4.77
CA SER A 205 13.33 -7.05 -4.64
C SER A 205 13.55 -6.22 -5.89
N SER A 206 12.64 -5.29 -6.17
CA SER A 206 12.76 -4.35 -7.29
C SER A 206 14.05 -3.52 -7.19
N ALA A 207 14.45 -3.15 -5.96
CA ALA A 207 15.71 -2.45 -5.72
C ALA A 207 16.94 -3.29 -6.13
N LEU A 208 16.91 -4.61 -5.92
CA LEU A 208 17.97 -5.51 -6.42
C LEU A 208 17.90 -5.73 -7.93
N PHE A 209 16.70 -5.93 -8.47
CA PHE A 209 16.49 -6.18 -9.89
C PHE A 209 16.94 -5.02 -10.77
N PHE A 210 16.53 -3.79 -10.43
CA PHE A 210 16.95 -2.59 -11.16
C PHE A 210 18.37 -2.16 -10.83
N GLY A 211 18.89 -2.57 -9.67
CA GLY A 211 20.26 -2.30 -9.26
C GLY A 211 20.57 -0.80 -9.30
N ASP A 212 21.56 -0.42 -10.10
CA ASP A 212 22.01 0.98 -10.22
C ASP A 212 21.02 1.85 -11.02
N TYR A 213 20.08 1.23 -11.74
CA TYR A 213 19.00 1.89 -12.45
C TYR A 213 17.74 2.07 -11.58
N ALA A 214 17.76 1.70 -10.29
CA ALA A 214 16.58 1.78 -9.42
C ALA A 214 15.97 3.20 -9.36
N ALA A 215 16.80 4.24 -9.25
CA ALA A 215 16.32 5.62 -9.24
C ALA A 215 15.66 6.03 -10.57
N ILE A 216 16.21 5.58 -11.71
CA ILE A 216 15.63 5.81 -13.04
C ILE A 216 14.29 5.07 -13.18
N ALA A 217 14.22 3.81 -12.74
CA ALA A 217 12.99 3.02 -12.76
C ALA A 217 11.88 3.69 -11.94
N VAL A 218 12.20 4.18 -10.73
CA VAL A 218 11.27 4.96 -9.89
C VAL A 218 10.75 6.20 -10.63
N GLY A 219 11.65 6.96 -11.26
CA GLY A 219 11.27 8.14 -12.05
C GLY A 219 10.33 7.79 -13.21
N ILE A 220 10.58 6.68 -13.92
CA ILE A 220 9.71 6.17 -14.98
C ILE A 220 8.33 5.78 -14.43
N PHE A 221 8.28 5.09 -13.28
CA PHE A 221 7.01 4.71 -12.66
C PHE A 221 6.19 5.92 -12.25
N PHE A 222 6.79 6.93 -11.61
CA PHE A 222 6.08 8.17 -11.30
C PHE A 222 5.65 8.95 -12.54
N ALA A 223 6.48 9.00 -13.59
CA ALA A 223 6.07 9.59 -14.87
C ALA A 223 4.85 8.87 -15.46
N GLY A 224 4.84 7.53 -15.42
CA GLY A 224 3.69 6.73 -15.83
C GLY A 224 2.44 7.00 -14.99
N THR A 225 2.58 7.14 -13.66
CA THR A 225 1.49 7.56 -12.77
C THR A 225 0.91 8.90 -13.19
N ILE A 226 1.76 9.90 -13.44
CA ILE A 226 1.33 11.25 -13.88
C ILE A 226 0.55 11.15 -15.18
N LEU A 227 1.05 10.40 -16.18
CA LEU A 227 0.38 10.24 -17.46
C LEU A 227 -0.99 9.56 -17.31
N CYS A 228 -1.10 8.50 -16.52
CA CYS A 228 -2.36 7.83 -16.24
C CYS A 228 -3.36 8.75 -15.53
N LEU A 229 -2.92 9.52 -14.53
CA LEU A 229 -3.78 10.47 -13.80
C LEU A 229 -4.19 11.66 -14.67
N ALA A 230 -3.29 12.21 -15.48
CA ALA A 230 -3.61 13.28 -16.42
C ALA A 230 -4.64 12.82 -17.45
N TRP A 231 -4.45 11.62 -18.02
CA TRP A 231 -5.40 11.06 -18.97
C TRP A 231 -6.76 10.78 -18.31
N LEU A 232 -6.77 10.22 -17.10
CA LEU A 232 -7.99 10.05 -16.31
C LEU A 232 -8.72 11.39 -16.13
N GLY A 233 -8.01 12.43 -15.72
CA GLY A 233 -8.56 13.78 -15.51
C GLY A 233 -9.18 14.38 -16.77
N ILE A 234 -8.60 14.12 -17.95
CA ILE A 234 -9.19 14.52 -19.24
C ILE A 234 -10.47 13.72 -19.53
N VAL A 235 -10.43 12.40 -19.37
CA VAL A 235 -11.55 11.50 -19.71
C VAL A 235 -12.79 11.79 -18.86
N ILE A 236 -12.62 12.05 -17.56
CA ILE A 236 -13.73 12.35 -16.65
C ILE A 236 -13.94 13.85 -16.41
N GLN A 237 -13.24 14.70 -17.19
CA GLN A 237 -13.40 16.15 -17.20
C GLN A 237 -13.23 16.80 -15.81
N LEU A 238 -12.12 16.49 -15.12
CA LEU A 238 -11.81 17.11 -13.82
C LEU A 238 -11.38 18.57 -13.98
N HIS A 239 -11.87 19.42 -13.07
CA HIS A 239 -11.60 20.85 -13.07
C HIS A 239 -10.21 21.22 -12.53
N LEU A 240 -9.90 22.52 -12.56
CA LEU A 240 -8.61 23.12 -12.22
C LEU A 240 -7.99 22.61 -10.91
N VAL A 241 -8.80 22.37 -9.87
CA VAL A 241 -8.30 21.94 -8.56
C VAL A 241 -7.58 20.59 -8.64
N PHE A 242 -8.05 19.67 -9.48
CA PHE A 242 -7.36 18.40 -9.74
C PHE A 242 -6.00 18.65 -10.38
N TRP A 243 -5.95 19.47 -11.44
CA TRP A 243 -4.71 19.78 -12.16
C TRP A 243 -3.67 20.46 -11.27
N LEU A 244 -4.08 21.37 -10.39
CA LEU A 244 -3.20 21.98 -9.39
C LEU A 244 -2.63 20.93 -8.43
N SER A 245 -3.46 20.00 -7.94
CA SER A 245 -2.99 18.90 -7.08
C SER A 245 -2.00 17.99 -7.80
N LEU A 246 -2.22 17.71 -9.10
CA LEU A 246 -1.34 16.89 -9.91
C LEU A 246 0.00 17.58 -10.18
N VAL A 247 0.02 18.91 -10.36
CA VAL A 247 1.25 19.70 -10.46
C VAL A 247 2.05 19.61 -9.16
N VAL A 248 1.39 19.74 -8.00
CA VAL A 248 2.06 19.61 -6.69
C VAL A 248 2.63 18.20 -6.50
N ALA A 249 1.86 17.16 -6.83
CA ALA A 249 2.33 15.78 -6.78
C ALA A 249 3.53 15.54 -7.71
N THR A 250 3.46 16.06 -8.94
CA THR A 250 4.53 15.99 -9.94
C THR A 250 5.82 16.63 -9.45
N ALA A 251 5.74 17.83 -8.87
CA ALA A 251 6.90 18.49 -8.27
C ALA A 251 7.51 17.65 -7.14
N GLY A 252 6.68 17.05 -6.29
CA GLY A 252 7.12 16.14 -5.24
C GLY A 252 7.85 14.90 -5.78
N TRP A 253 7.30 14.24 -6.80
CA TRP A 253 7.92 13.07 -7.42
C TRP A 253 9.20 13.39 -8.19
N ILE A 254 9.28 14.53 -8.87
CA ILE A 254 10.52 15.01 -9.50
C ILE A 254 11.58 15.24 -8.43
N TRP A 255 11.23 15.92 -7.34
CA TRP A 255 12.14 16.16 -6.22
C TRP A 255 12.66 14.85 -5.62
N GLN A 256 11.78 13.85 -5.38
CA GLN A 256 12.21 12.53 -4.92
C GLN A 256 13.14 11.85 -5.92
N SER A 257 12.81 11.87 -7.21
CA SER A 257 13.61 11.25 -8.27
C SER A 257 15.00 11.86 -8.39
N VAL A 258 15.13 13.19 -8.26
CA VAL A 258 16.42 13.89 -8.24
C VAL A 258 17.21 13.52 -6.97
N ARG A 259 16.55 13.50 -5.81
CA ARG A 259 17.20 13.18 -4.52
C ARG A 259 17.71 11.73 -4.47
N LEU A 260 17.03 10.79 -5.13
CA LEU A 260 17.47 9.39 -5.24
C LEU A 260 18.77 9.19 -6.02
N ASN A 261 19.16 10.14 -6.87
CA ASN A 261 20.42 10.10 -7.62
C ASN A 261 21.62 10.66 -6.83
N GLN A 262 21.42 11.11 -5.60
CA GLN A 262 22.50 11.62 -4.75
C GLN A 262 23.31 10.46 -4.15
N GLN A 263 24.65 10.54 -4.23
CA GLN A 263 25.55 9.46 -3.82
C GLN A 263 25.56 9.20 -2.30
N ASP A 264 25.35 10.24 -1.49
CA ASP A 264 25.43 10.17 -0.02
C ASP A 264 24.06 10.17 0.67
N LEU A 265 23.03 9.58 0.03
CA LEU A 265 21.68 9.58 0.58
C LEU A 265 21.59 8.68 1.83
N PRO A 266 21.23 9.21 3.01
CA PRO A 266 21.14 8.40 4.22
C PRO A 266 19.97 7.41 4.15
N ASN A 267 20.13 6.23 4.74
CA ASN A 267 19.11 5.16 4.67
C ASN A 267 17.72 5.60 5.19
N SER A 268 17.68 6.52 6.16
CA SER A 268 16.44 7.09 6.68
C SER A 268 15.63 7.89 5.66
N ALA A 269 16.26 8.39 4.59
CA ALA A 269 15.62 9.18 3.55
C ALA A 269 14.61 8.34 2.73
N TYR A 270 14.88 7.05 2.50
CA TYR A 270 13.95 6.16 1.79
C TYR A 270 12.61 6.04 2.52
N GLY A 271 12.66 5.82 3.84
CA GLY A 271 11.48 5.81 4.68
C GLY A 271 10.77 7.16 4.73
N GLU A 272 11.49 8.28 4.70
CA GLU A 272 10.92 9.61 4.60
C GLU A 272 10.16 9.84 3.28
N MET A 273 10.76 9.47 2.14
CA MET A 273 10.15 9.57 0.82
C MET A 273 8.88 8.71 0.71
N PHE A 274 8.89 7.51 1.30
CA PHE A 274 7.69 6.69 1.42
C PHE A 274 6.57 7.41 2.19
N ARG A 275 6.90 8.01 3.35
CA ARG A 275 5.91 8.78 4.13
C ARG A 275 5.39 10.01 3.39
N GLN A 276 6.23 10.69 2.62
CA GLN A 276 5.80 11.82 1.79
C GLN A 276 4.79 11.40 0.73
N ASN A 277 4.88 10.18 0.19
CA ASN A 277 3.88 9.67 -0.75
C ASN A 277 2.49 9.53 -0.10
N VAL A 278 2.39 9.25 1.20
CA VAL A 278 1.10 9.30 1.91
C VAL A 278 0.46 10.69 1.77
N TRP A 279 1.23 11.76 1.99
CA TRP A 279 0.75 13.13 1.88
C TRP A 279 0.42 13.53 0.44
N ILE A 280 1.27 13.19 -0.52
CA ILE A 280 0.99 13.37 -1.95
C ILE A 280 -0.33 12.68 -2.32
N GLY A 281 -0.54 11.48 -1.77
CA GLY A 281 -1.76 10.72 -1.94
C GLY A 281 -3.02 11.45 -1.47
N PHE A 282 -2.95 12.05 -0.28
CA PHE A 282 -4.04 12.88 0.25
C PHE A 282 -4.24 14.21 -0.49
N ILE A 283 -3.16 14.83 -0.97
CA ILE A 283 -3.24 16.05 -1.81
C ILE A 283 -4.00 15.73 -3.11
N LEU A 284 -3.66 14.63 -3.77
CA LEU A 284 -4.37 14.16 -4.96
C LEU A 284 -5.82 13.80 -4.64
N LEU A 285 -6.10 13.15 -3.50
CA LEU A 285 -7.48 12.85 -3.07
C LEU A 285 -8.30 14.14 -2.92
N ALA A 286 -7.76 15.16 -2.24
CA ALA A 286 -8.43 16.46 -2.12
C ALA A 286 -8.66 17.09 -3.49
N GLY A 287 -7.65 17.06 -4.37
CA GLY A 287 -7.76 17.52 -5.75
C GLY A 287 -8.83 16.81 -6.56
N MET A 288 -8.98 15.50 -6.41
CA MET A 288 -10.01 14.69 -7.05
C MET A 288 -11.41 15.04 -6.52
N ILE A 289 -11.57 15.14 -5.19
CA ILE A 289 -12.85 15.51 -4.56
C ILE A 289 -13.31 16.86 -5.07
N PHE A 290 -12.49 17.90 -4.89
CA PHE A 290 -12.86 19.25 -5.31
C PHE A 290 -12.90 19.39 -6.84
N GLY A 291 -12.06 18.65 -7.57
CA GLY A 291 -12.08 18.61 -9.03
C GLY A 291 -13.37 18.06 -9.63
N CYS A 292 -14.09 17.20 -8.90
CA CYS A 292 -15.43 16.72 -9.29
C CYS A 292 -16.57 17.68 -8.88
N LEU A 293 -16.43 18.40 -7.75
CA LEU A 293 -17.50 19.23 -7.19
C LEU A 293 -17.82 20.50 -7.99
N TYR A 294 -16.89 20.95 -8.83
CA TYR A 294 -17.04 22.16 -9.65
C TYR A 294 -17.56 21.87 -11.07
N GLN A 295 -18.17 20.70 -11.29
CA GLN A 295 -18.92 20.35 -12.50
C GLN A 295 -20.33 20.94 -12.50
#